data_AF-A0AAD9J9A1-F1
#
_entry.id   AF-A0AAD9J9A1-F1
#
_cell.length_a   1.000
_cell.length_b   1.000
_cell.length_c   1.000
_cell.angle_alpha   90.00
_cell.angle_beta   90.00
_cell.angle_gamma   90.00
#
_symmetry.space_group_name_H-M   'P 1'
#
loop_
_entity.id
_entity.type
_entity.pdbx_description
1 polymer ?
#
loop_
_entity_poly.entity_id
_entity_poly.type
_entity_poly.pdbx_seq_one_letter_code
_entity_poly.pdbx_strand_id
1 'polypeptide(L)'
;MTGYVMFRKDRLGRRGGGVILYIKESIQAYEIKLEKEAECEEAVWCNIVTGNSTLTVGLVYRSPNISMEENEKIHNAIKEVSKQDCIIMGDFNHRHIQWTSLQSTGREDQEFLNLVQDSFLSQHDS
;
A
#
# COMPACT_ATOMS: atom_id res chain seq x y z
N MET A 1 -16.32 -11.29 -11.24
CA MET A 1 -17.15 -11.46 -10.04
C MET A 1 -18.23 -10.40 -10.13
N THR A 2 -19.50 -10.76 -10.21
CA THR A 2 -20.58 -9.80 -10.46
C THR A 2 -20.77 -8.88 -9.26
N GLY A 3 -20.96 -7.57 -9.46
CA GLY A 3 -21.19 -6.61 -8.39
C GLY A 3 -19.92 -6.00 -7.79
N TYR A 4 -18.75 -6.17 -8.43
CA TYR A 4 -17.47 -5.63 -7.99
C TYR A 4 -16.65 -5.06 -9.13
N VAL A 5 -16.11 -3.86 -8.91
CA VAL A 5 -15.01 -3.28 -9.69
C VAL A 5 -13.70 -3.88 -9.21
N MET A 6 -12.81 -4.19 -10.15
CA MET A 6 -11.50 -4.81 -9.89
C MET A 6 -10.38 -3.83 -10.24
N PHE A 7 -9.50 -3.57 -9.28
CA PHE A 7 -8.20 -2.93 -9.50
C PHE A 7 -7.12 -3.97 -9.32
N ARG A 8 -6.23 -4.14 -10.31
CA ARG A 8 -5.23 -5.21 -10.30
C ARG A 8 -3.93 -4.74 -10.93
N LYS A 9 -2.82 -5.16 -10.33
CA LYS A 9 -1.47 -5.05 -10.89
C LYS A 9 -0.85 -6.44 -10.90
N ASP A 10 -0.62 -6.98 -12.09
CA ASP A 10 0.01 -8.29 -12.28
C ASP A 10 1.53 -8.13 -12.35
N ARG A 11 2.27 -9.06 -11.74
CA ARG A 11 3.73 -9.04 -11.77
C ARG A 11 4.26 -9.35 -13.17
N LEU A 12 5.14 -8.49 -13.69
CA LEU A 12 5.75 -8.69 -15.01
C LEU A 12 6.89 -9.72 -14.96
N GLY A 13 6.98 -10.57 -15.98
CA GLY A 13 8.14 -11.45 -16.19
C GLY A 13 8.27 -12.67 -15.26
N ARG A 14 7.31 -12.94 -14.39
CA ARG A 14 7.29 -14.14 -13.53
C ARG A 14 5.90 -14.77 -13.47
N ARG A 15 5.83 -16.07 -13.16
CA ARG A 15 4.55 -16.78 -13.02
C ARG A 15 4.08 -16.70 -11.56
N GLY A 16 2.90 -16.14 -11.34
CA GLY A 16 2.33 -15.92 -10.02
C GLY A 16 2.76 -14.59 -9.38
N GLY A 17 1.95 -14.11 -8.44
CA GLY A 17 2.10 -12.79 -7.82
C GLY A 17 1.10 -11.78 -8.36
N GLY A 18 1.33 -10.51 -8.03
CA GLY A 18 0.40 -9.43 -8.27
C GLY A 18 -0.62 -9.24 -7.15
N VAL A 19 -1.22 -8.06 -7.16
CA VAL A 19 -2.23 -7.65 -6.18
C VAL A 19 -3.56 -7.41 -6.87
N ILE A 20 -4.65 -7.65 -6.13
CA ILE A 20 -6.00 -7.43 -6.60
C ILE A 20 -6.87 -6.87 -5.47
N LEU A 21 -7.52 -5.76 -5.76
CA LEU A 21 -8.48 -5.09 -4.89
C LEU A 21 -9.85 -5.15 -5.55
N TYR A 22 -10.83 -5.73 -4.84
CA TYR A 22 -12.22 -5.75 -5.25
C TYR A 22 -13.02 -4.74 -4.44
N ILE A 23 -13.72 -3.85 -5.13
CA ILE A 23 -14.61 -2.86 -4.52
C ILE A 23 -16.02 -3.10 -5.02
N LYS A 24 -17.02 -3.11 -4.15
CA LYS A 24 -18.43 -3.27 -4.56
C LYS A 24 -18.80 -2.18 -5.56
N GLU A 25 -19.50 -2.52 -6.64
CA GLU A 25 -19.95 -1.57 -7.67
C GLU A 25 -20.83 -0.44 -7.12
N SER A 26 -21.51 -0.67 -6.00
CA SER A 26 -22.29 0.36 -5.30
C SER A 26 -21.43 1.44 -4.63
N ILE A 27 -20.12 1.23 -4.55
CA ILE A 27 -19.14 2.19 -4.01
C ILE A 27 -18.47 2.87 -5.21
N GLN A 28 -18.56 4.20 -5.26
CA GLN A 28 -17.87 4.96 -6.27
C GLN A 28 -16.36 4.95 -5.97
N ALA A 29 -15.60 4.30 -6.84
CA ALA A 29 -14.15 4.22 -6.74
C ALA A 29 -13.48 4.40 -8.10
N TYR A 30 -12.29 5.00 -8.10
CA TYR A 30 -11.48 5.19 -9.31
C TYR A 30 -10.00 4.95 -9.00
N GLU A 31 -9.30 4.32 -9.94
CA GLU A 31 -7.86 4.08 -9.82
C GLU A 31 -7.11 5.42 -9.82
N ILE A 32 -6.06 5.51 -9.00
CA ILE A 32 -5.09 6.59 -9.09
C ILE A 32 -3.74 6.03 -9.53
N LYS A 33 -3.06 6.78 -10.39
CA LYS A 33 -1.70 6.48 -10.83
C LYS A 33 -0.76 7.45 -10.13
N LEU A 34 0.23 6.91 -9.46
CA LEU A 34 1.29 7.69 -8.83
C LEU A 34 2.37 8.01 -9.86
N GLU A 35 3.22 8.98 -9.52
CA GLU A 35 4.39 9.32 -10.33
C GLU A 35 5.38 8.14 -10.40
N LYS A 36 6.29 8.18 -11.38
CA LYS A 36 7.21 7.07 -11.67
C LYS A 36 8.05 6.66 -10.46
N GLU A 37 8.43 7.62 -9.63
CA GLU A 37 9.22 7.42 -8.41
C GLU A 37 8.44 6.73 -7.27
N ALA A 38 7.12 6.59 -7.43
CA ALA A 38 6.20 5.92 -6.51
C ALA A 38 5.41 4.78 -7.20
N GLU A 39 5.67 4.50 -8.48
CA GLU A 39 4.99 3.42 -9.21
C GLU A 39 5.58 2.06 -8.82
N CYS A 40 4.86 1.32 -8.00
CA CYS A 40 5.28 0.01 -7.51
C CYS A 40 4.80 -1.15 -8.42
N GLU A 41 5.58 -2.22 -8.49
CA GLU A 41 5.29 -3.46 -9.24
C GLU A 41 4.06 -4.20 -8.68
N GLU A 42 3.92 -4.25 -7.36
CA GLU A 42 2.88 -5.03 -6.67
C GLU A 42 2.09 -4.13 -5.70
N ALA A 43 1.61 -2.99 -6.19
CA ALA A 43 0.65 -2.14 -5.50
C ALA A 43 -0.48 -1.65 -6.41
N VAL A 44 -1.66 -1.48 -5.83
CA VAL A 44 -2.79 -0.76 -6.45
C VAL A 44 -3.29 0.31 -5.52
N TRP A 45 -3.67 1.44 -6.10
CA TRP A 45 -4.15 2.61 -5.38
C TRP A 45 -5.45 3.08 -6.02
N CYS A 46 -6.45 3.37 -5.22
CA CYS A 46 -7.71 3.94 -5.70
C CYS A 46 -8.27 4.93 -4.70
N ASN A 47 -9.07 5.86 -5.20
CA ASN A 47 -9.86 6.75 -4.38
C ASN A 47 -11.28 6.21 -4.27
N ILE A 48 -11.80 6.19 -3.04
CA ILE A 48 -13.20 5.91 -2.74
C ILE A 48 -13.88 7.23 -2.38
N VAL A 49 -15.00 7.53 -3.03
CA VAL A 49 -15.79 8.73 -2.73
C VAL A 49 -16.77 8.43 -1.60
N THR A 50 -16.71 9.20 -0.52
CA THR A 50 -17.58 9.06 0.66
C THR A 50 -18.31 10.36 0.94
N GLY A 51 -19.48 10.55 0.32
CA GLY A 51 -20.23 11.81 0.42
C GLY A 51 -19.44 12.96 -0.20
N ASN A 52 -18.97 13.89 0.64
CA ASN A 52 -18.22 15.07 0.20
C ASN A 52 -16.70 14.93 0.38
N SER A 53 -16.22 13.77 0.82
CA SER A 53 -14.79 13.49 0.99
C SER A 53 -14.35 12.33 0.10
N THR A 54 -13.04 12.16 0.00
CA THR A 54 -12.40 11.06 -0.72
C THR A 54 -11.41 10.38 0.21
N LEU A 55 -11.46 9.05 0.26
CA LEU A 55 -10.52 8.21 1.00
C LEU A 55 -9.62 7.49 0.01
N THR A 56 -8.30 7.64 0.14
CA THR A 56 -7.35 6.85 -0.63
C THR A 56 -7.20 5.47 -0.03
N VAL A 57 -7.32 4.43 -0.85
CA VAL A 57 -7.11 3.06 -0.44
C VAL A 57 -5.97 2.46 -1.25
N GLY A 58 -4.98 1.96 -0.54
CA GLY A 58 -3.81 1.27 -1.09
C GLY A 58 -3.78 -0.19 -0.69
N LEU A 59 -3.54 -1.07 -1.66
CA LEU A 59 -3.17 -2.46 -1.42
C LEU A 59 -1.74 -2.67 -1.90
N VAL A 60 -0.85 -3.00 -0.99
CA VAL A 60 0.59 -3.18 -1.26
C VAL A 60 1.02 -4.59 -0.90
N TYR A 61 1.76 -5.24 -1.80
CA TYR A 61 2.54 -6.42 -1.47
C TYR A 61 4.02 -6.09 -1.60
N ARG A 62 4.73 -6.18 -0.47
CA ARG A 62 6.19 -6.03 -0.44
C ARG A 62 6.82 -7.42 -0.36
N SER A 63 7.59 -7.79 -1.37
CA SER A 63 8.34 -9.05 -1.36
C SER A 63 9.40 -9.06 -0.24
N PRO A 64 9.63 -10.17 0.47
CA PRO A 64 10.69 -10.26 1.49
C PRO A 64 12.10 -10.11 0.89
N ASN A 65 12.25 -10.33 -0.42
CA ASN A 65 13.50 -10.17 -1.17
C ASN A 65 13.39 -9.02 -2.19
N ILE A 66 12.77 -7.91 -1.81
CA ILE A 66 12.59 -6.71 -2.66
C ILE A 66 13.95 -6.05 -2.95
N SER A 67 14.07 -5.36 -4.09
CA SER A 67 15.24 -4.53 -4.38
C SER A 67 15.16 -3.21 -3.61
N MET A 68 16.30 -2.55 -3.40
CA MET A 68 16.34 -1.24 -2.76
C MET A 68 15.51 -0.20 -3.53
N GLU A 69 15.61 -0.19 -4.85
CA GLU A 69 14.84 0.72 -5.72
C GLU A 69 13.32 0.51 -5.54
N GLU A 70 12.86 -0.73 -5.56
CA GLU A 70 11.43 -1.02 -5.45
C GLU A 70 10.91 -0.75 -4.04
N ASN A 71 11.76 -0.96 -3.02
CA ASN A 71 11.45 -0.59 -1.65
C ASN A 71 11.29 0.94 -1.49
N GLU A 72 12.17 1.72 -2.11
CA GLU A 72 12.07 3.18 -2.12
C GLU A 72 10.79 3.66 -2.81
N LYS A 73 10.35 3.02 -3.89
CA LYS A 73 9.07 3.35 -4.54
C LYS A 73 7.88 3.13 -3.61
N ILE A 74 7.86 2.03 -2.87
CA ILE A 74 6.83 1.78 -1.84
C ILE A 74 6.85 2.90 -0.79
N HIS A 75 8.03 3.30 -0.32
CA HIS A 75 8.16 4.39 0.66
C HIS A 75 7.65 5.73 0.11
N ASN A 76 7.98 6.04 -1.15
CA ASN A 76 7.52 7.26 -1.82
C ASN A 76 6.00 7.25 -2.03
N ALA A 77 5.43 6.11 -2.43
CA ALA A 77 4.00 5.94 -2.58
C ALA A 77 3.27 6.18 -1.25
N ILE A 78 3.74 5.57 -0.16
CA ILE A 78 3.19 5.77 1.18
C ILE A 78 3.23 7.26 1.57
N LYS A 79 4.37 7.94 1.39
CA LYS A 79 4.50 9.38 1.67
C LYS A 79 3.58 10.26 0.83
N GLU A 80 3.32 9.85 -0.41
CA GLU A 80 2.47 10.61 -1.31
C GLU A 80 1.00 10.49 -0.89
N VAL A 81 0.52 9.27 -0.67
CA VAL A 81 -0.88 9.01 -0.33
C VAL A 81 -1.22 9.42 1.10
N SER A 82 -0.26 9.43 2.03
CA SER A 82 -0.48 9.83 3.43
C SER A 82 -0.68 11.33 3.62
N LYS A 83 -0.53 12.15 2.56
CA LYS A 83 -0.84 13.59 2.58
C LYS A 83 -2.35 13.88 2.67
N GLN A 84 -3.17 12.87 2.48
CA GLN A 84 -4.63 12.93 2.55
C GLN A 84 -5.17 11.74 3.35
N ASP A 85 -6.47 11.73 3.61
CA ASP A 85 -7.11 10.62 4.31
C ASP A 85 -6.90 9.32 3.53
N CYS A 86 -6.26 8.35 4.17
CA CYS A 86 -5.90 7.09 3.52
C CYS A 86 -6.03 5.87 4.43
N ILE A 87 -6.22 4.71 3.79
CA ILE A 87 -6.04 3.38 4.35
C ILE A 87 -5.06 2.66 3.45
N ILE A 88 -3.94 2.21 4.03
CA ILE A 88 -2.94 1.41 3.34
C ILE A 88 -2.94 0.03 4.00
N MET A 89 -3.11 -1.00 3.20
CA MET A 89 -3.19 -2.39 3.67
C MET A 89 -2.37 -3.31 2.78
N GLY A 90 -2.10 -4.50 3.29
CA GLY A 90 -1.43 -5.56 2.57
C GLY A 90 -0.36 -6.23 3.41
N ASP A 91 0.56 -6.93 2.75
CA ASP A 91 1.64 -7.67 3.40
C ASP A 91 2.98 -6.98 3.10
N PHE A 92 3.52 -6.34 4.12
CA PHE A 92 4.80 -5.62 4.04
C PHE A 92 6.02 -6.54 4.30
N ASN A 93 5.83 -7.80 4.71
CA ASN A 93 6.90 -8.76 4.98
C ASN A 93 8.04 -8.28 5.92
N HIS A 94 7.77 -7.30 6.80
CA HIS A 94 8.70 -6.86 7.84
C HIS A 94 8.64 -7.79 9.07
N ARG A 95 9.39 -8.88 9.01
CA ARG A 95 9.32 -9.99 9.98
C ARG A 95 9.90 -9.68 11.35
N HIS A 96 10.73 -8.64 11.48
CA HIS A 96 11.36 -8.28 12.75
C HIS A 96 10.66 -7.10 13.44
N ILE A 97 9.59 -6.55 12.84
CA ILE A 97 8.71 -5.58 13.50
C ILE A 97 7.83 -6.31 14.51
N GLN A 98 7.94 -5.90 15.77
CA GLN A 98 6.94 -6.15 16.78
C GLN A 98 5.85 -5.10 16.65
N TRP A 99 4.78 -5.44 15.92
CA TRP A 99 3.71 -4.50 15.57
C TRP A 99 2.99 -3.90 16.78
N THR A 100 2.82 -4.67 17.86
CA THR A 100 2.16 -4.18 19.09
C THR A 100 2.95 -3.12 19.84
N SER A 101 4.28 -3.18 19.79
CA SER A 101 5.17 -2.21 20.43
C SER A 101 5.75 -1.19 19.45
N LEU A 102 5.53 -1.38 18.14
CA LEU A 102 6.13 -0.62 17.05
C LEU A 102 7.65 -0.51 17.18
N GLN A 103 8.31 -1.64 17.48
CA GLN A 103 9.76 -1.74 17.63
C GLN A 103 10.35 -2.76 16.66
N SER A 104 11.57 -2.51 16.18
CA SER A 104 12.36 -3.50 15.45
C SER A 104 13.85 -3.35 15.76
N THR A 105 14.58 -4.44 15.61
CA THR A 105 16.05 -4.46 15.66
C THR A 105 16.69 -4.48 14.26
N GLY A 106 15.88 -4.62 13.21
CA GLY A 106 16.34 -4.60 11.82
C GLY A 106 16.38 -3.18 11.27
N ARG A 107 17.46 -2.84 10.53
CA ARG A 107 17.58 -1.50 9.93
C ARG A 107 16.43 -1.17 8.98
N GLU A 108 16.12 -2.08 8.06
CA GLU A 108 15.06 -1.89 7.07
C GLU A 108 13.67 -1.74 7.74
N ASP A 109 13.39 -2.58 8.72
CA ASP A 109 12.17 -2.52 9.51
C ASP A 109 12.07 -1.21 10.31
N GLN A 110 13.19 -0.71 10.85
CA GLN A 110 13.23 0.59 11.52
C GLN A 110 12.99 1.75 10.53
N GLU A 111 13.54 1.66 9.32
CA GLU A 111 13.28 2.65 8.26
C GLU A 111 11.79 2.67 7.87
N PHE A 112 11.13 1.51 7.82
CA PHE A 112 9.69 1.42 7.61
C PHE A 112 8.88 1.99 8.78
N LEU A 113 9.26 1.69 10.03
CA LEU A 113 8.59 2.26 11.21
C LEU A 113 8.73 3.80 11.26
N ASN A 114 9.91 4.33 10.94
CA ASN A 114 10.12 5.77 10.85
C ASN A 114 9.24 6.37 9.75
N LEU A 115 9.15 5.72 8.58
CA LEU A 115 8.24 6.15 7.51
C LEU A 115 6.79 6.24 8.00
N VAL A 116 6.29 5.22 8.70
CA VAL A 116 4.92 5.19 9.24
C VAL A 116 4.70 6.36 10.21
N GLN A 117 5.66 6.60 11.11
CA GLN A 117 5.59 7.69 12.09
C GLN A 117 5.67 9.08 11.44
N ASP A 118 6.62 9.29 10.54
CA ASP A 118 6.82 10.55 9.80
C ASP A 118 5.62 10.87 8.89
N SER A 119 4.89 9.84 8.47
CA SER A 119 3.67 9.95 7.66
C SER A 119 2.39 10.08 8.50
N PHE A 120 2.50 10.17 9.83
CA PHE A 120 1.38 10.24 10.77
C PHE A 120 0.38 9.07 10.63
N LEU A 121 0.87 7.92 10.16
CA LEU A 121 0.06 6.72 10.04
C LEU A 121 0.01 5.99 11.38
N SER A 122 -1.15 5.42 11.68
CA SER A 122 -1.35 4.58 12.85
C SER A 122 -1.82 3.20 12.43
N GLN A 123 -1.36 2.18 13.15
CA GLN A 123 -1.79 0.81 12.91
C GLN A 123 -3.18 0.59 13.52
N HIS A 124 -4.06 -0.02 12.74
CA HIS A 124 -5.33 -0.55 13.20
C HIS A 124 -5.30 -2.07 13.08
N ASP A 125 -5.16 -2.77 14.21
CA ASP A 125 -5.30 -4.22 14.28
C ASP A 125 -6.79 -4.58 14.35
N SER A 126 -7.17 -5.64 13.62
CA SER A 126 -8.51 -6.24 13.64
C SER A 126 -8.58 -7.42 14.60
#